data_AF-A0A9E6B3I3-F1
#
_entry.id   AF-A0A9E6B3I3-F1
#
_cell.length_a   1.000
_cell.length_b   1.000
_cell.length_c   1.000
_cell.angle_alpha   90.00
_cell.angle_beta   90.00
_cell.angle_gamma   90.00
#
_symmetry.space_group_name_H-M   'P 1'
#
loop_
_entity.id
_entity.type
_entity.pdbx_description
1 polymer ?
#
loop_
_entity_poly.entity_id
_entity_poly.type
_entity_poly.pdbx_seq_one_letter_code
_entity_poly.pdbx_strand_id
1 'polypeptide(L)'
;LEARVGIFKGVQGETEINPRISTELTIASRDDSQVIHLPTQLEGFVGINTLSSELALSPQQACLVLRHIWHRGEASDTRRESHSEFSSSVLISAKLEHIAEASIISTLSAVYLLQDKCQSVSHAQSLAEQAWRMR
;
A
#
# COMPACT_ATOMS: atom_id res chain seq x y z
N LEU A 1 25.86 5.34 6.23
CA LEU A 1 24.41 5.44 6.42
C LEU A 1 24.17 5.27 7.91
N GLU A 2 23.78 6.33 8.60
CA GLU A 2 23.25 6.17 9.95
C GLU A 2 21.97 5.35 9.85
N ALA A 3 21.86 4.29 10.65
CA ALA A 3 20.69 3.44 10.61
C ALA A 3 19.48 4.24 11.13
N ARG A 4 18.41 4.29 10.33
CA ARG A 4 17.13 4.88 10.70
C ARG A 4 16.12 3.76 10.88
N VAL A 5 15.31 3.85 11.93
CA VAL A 5 14.29 2.86 12.26
C VAL A 5 12.93 3.53 12.24
N GLY A 6 12.00 2.93 11.50
CA GLY A 6 10.59 3.34 11.48
C GLY A 6 9.80 2.51 12.46
N ILE A 7 9.12 3.18 13.38
CA ILE A 7 8.24 2.57 14.37
C ILE A 7 6.86 3.15 14.15
N PHE A 8 5.88 2.29 13.90
CA PHE A 8 4.47 2.68 13.81
C PHE A 8 3.63 1.71 14.63
N LYS A 9 2.42 2.13 14.97
CA LYS A 9 1.44 1.30 15.63
C LYS A 9 0.28 1.04 14.68
N GLY A 10 0.16 -0.19 14.19
CA GLY A 10 -1.01 -0.62 13.43
C GLY A 10 -2.27 -0.66 14.31
N VAL A 11 -3.44 -0.52 13.69
CA VAL A 11 -4.71 -0.60 14.39
C VAL A 11 -5.11 -2.07 14.58
N GLN A 12 -5.64 -2.41 15.75
CA GLN A 12 -6.19 -3.74 16.04
C GLN A 12 -5.21 -4.92 15.80
N GLY A 13 -3.90 -4.71 16.02
CA GLY A 13 -2.89 -5.76 15.86
C GLY A 13 -2.36 -5.93 14.44
N GLU A 14 -2.74 -5.03 13.51
CA GLU A 14 -2.11 -4.93 12.20
C GLU A 14 -0.60 -4.67 12.35
N THR A 15 0.20 -5.34 11.51
CA THR A 15 1.67 -5.21 11.47
C THR A 15 2.14 -4.45 10.23
N GLU A 16 1.23 -3.74 9.58
CA GLU A 16 1.45 -2.98 8.35
C GLU A 16 0.79 -1.61 8.42
N ILE A 17 1.22 -0.71 7.55
CA ILE A 17 0.65 0.64 7.47
C ILE A 17 -0.71 0.55 6.81
N ASN A 18 -1.75 0.90 7.55
CA ASN A 18 -3.12 0.77 7.09
C ASN A 18 -3.51 1.97 6.22
N PRO A 19 -3.87 1.77 4.94
CA PRO A 19 -4.19 2.87 4.03
C PRO A 19 -5.53 3.56 4.34
N ARG A 20 -6.34 3.03 5.27
CA ARG A 20 -7.68 3.55 5.60
C ARG A 20 -7.69 4.50 6.78
N ILE A 21 -6.57 4.65 7.47
CA ILE A 21 -6.45 5.49 8.66
C ILE A 21 -5.15 6.27 8.61
N SER A 22 -5.12 7.43 9.28
CA SER A 22 -3.86 8.12 9.50
C SER A 22 -2.96 7.27 10.40
N THR A 23 -1.71 7.08 9.99
CA THR A 23 -0.72 6.29 10.74
C THR A 23 0.37 7.20 11.24
N GLU A 24 0.62 7.19 12.55
CA GLU A 24 1.79 7.84 13.14
C GLU A 24 3.03 6.96 12.95
N LEU A 25 4.04 7.51 12.29
CA LEU A 25 5.34 6.92 12.04
C LEU A 25 6.40 7.72 12.78
N THR A 26 7.01 7.10 13.80
CA THR A 26 8.20 7.63 14.45
C THR A 26 9.43 7.13 13.71
N ILE A 27 10.26 8.05 13.21
CA ILE A 27 11.55 7.74 12.59
C ILE A 27 12.64 8.13 13.58
N ALA A 28 13.30 7.12 14.15
CA ALA A 28 14.41 7.30 15.08
C ALA A 28 15.74 7.10 14.37
N SER A 29 16.70 7.98 14.64
CA SER A 29 18.13 7.85 14.32
C SER A 29 18.93 7.82 15.62
N ARG A 30 20.26 7.86 15.53
CA ARG A 30 21.15 7.76 16.70
C ARG A 30 20.92 8.90 17.70
N ASP A 31 20.73 10.11 17.19
CA ASP A 31 20.73 11.34 17.99
C ASP A 31 19.42 12.14 17.86
N ASP A 32 18.47 11.68 17.06
CA ASP A 32 17.22 12.37 16.79
C ASP A 32 16.04 11.41 16.61
N SER A 33 14.83 11.92 16.83
CA SER A 33 13.58 11.21 16.59
C SER A 33 12.54 12.19 16.08
N GLN A 34 11.97 11.90 14.92
CA GLN A 34 10.89 12.69 14.33
C GLN A 34 9.61 11.88 14.26
N VAL A 35 8.48 12.53 14.54
CA VAL A 35 7.15 11.95 14.38
C VAL A 35 6.53 12.50 13.10
N ILE A 36 6.07 11.61 12.23
CA ILE A 36 5.43 11.94 10.96
C ILE A 36 4.07 11.27 10.91
N HIS A 37 3.06 12.00 10.43
CA HIS A 37 1.73 11.44 10.18
C HIS A 37 1.58 11.12 8.70
N LEU A 38 1.40 9.83 8.40
CA LEU A 38 1.01 9.35 7.08
C LEU A 38 -0.51 9.48 6.95
N PRO A 39 -1.04 10.26 5.99
CA PRO A 39 -2.47 10.42 5.81
C PRO A 39 -3.09 9.13 5.30
N THR A 40 -4.40 8.99 5.52
CA THR A 40 -5.18 7.93 4.88
C THR A 40 -5.16 8.12 3.35
N GLN A 41 -5.01 7.02 2.63
CA GLN A 41 -5.11 6.97 1.17
C GLN A 41 -6.55 6.72 0.71
N LEU A 42 -7.41 6.25 1.61
CA LEU A 42 -8.77 5.82 1.33
C LEU A 42 -9.75 6.54 2.26
N GLU A 43 -9.82 7.87 2.17
CA GLU A 43 -10.70 8.71 2.99
C GLU A 43 -12.18 8.25 2.96
N GLY A 44 -12.67 7.83 1.78
CA GLY A 44 -14.03 7.30 1.61
C GLY A 44 -14.28 5.92 2.25
N PHE A 45 -13.24 5.29 2.80
CA PHE A 45 -13.31 3.98 3.46
C PHE A 45 -13.02 4.05 4.96
N VAL A 46 -12.80 5.25 5.51
CA VAL A 46 -12.63 5.48 6.95
C VAL A 46 -13.90 5.07 7.68
N GLY A 47 -13.78 4.20 8.68
CA GLY A 47 -14.92 3.72 9.48
C GLY A 47 -15.76 2.60 8.86
N ILE A 48 -15.44 2.15 7.63
CA ILE A 48 -16.08 0.99 7.01
C ILE A 48 -15.50 -0.30 7.60
N ASN A 49 -16.19 -0.83 8.60
CA ASN A 49 -15.89 -2.07 9.31
C ASN A 49 -16.30 -3.34 8.53
N THR A 50 -17.17 -3.24 7.53
CA THR A 50 -17.59 -4.37 6.66
C THR A 50 -16.48 -4.87 5.74
N LEU A 51 -15.34 -4.18 5.68
CA LEU A 51 -14.20 -4.56 4.86
C LEU A 51 -13.34 -5.69 5.43
N SER A 52 -13.47 -5.98 6.73
CA SER A 52 -12.62 -6.99 7.36
C SER A 52 -12.86 -8.40 6.82
N SER A 53 -14.05 -8.70 6.28
CA SER A 53 -14.35 -9.97 5.64
C SER A 53 -13.81 -10.07 4.20
N GLU A 54 -13.76 -8.94 3.47
CA GLU A 54 -13.20 -8.87 2.11
C GLU A 54 -11.65 -8.99 2.12
N LEU A 55 -11.01 -8.68 3.25
CA LEU A 55 -9.56 -8.79 3.45
C LEU A 55 -9.11 -10.16 4.00
N ALA A 56 -10.03 -11.01 4.42
CA ALA A 56 -9.75 -12.37 4.85
C ALA A 56 -9.52 -13.28 3.63
N LEU A 57 -8.44 -13.03 2.90
CA LEU A 57 -8.06 -13.80 1.73
C LEU A 57 -7.31 -15.07 2.16
N SER A 58 -7.65 -16.19 1.52
CA SER A 58 -6.74 -17.34 1.51
C SER A 58 -5.41 -16.95 0.84
N PRO A 59 -4.28 -17.62 1.16
CA PRO A 59 -3.00 -17.34 0.52
C PRO A 59 -3.07 -17.37 -1.02
N GLN A 60 -3.85 -18.31 -1.58
CA GLN A 60 -4.07 -18.39 -3.02
C GLN A 60 -4.75 -17.13 -3.54
N GLN A 61 -5.85 -16.70 -2.93
CA GLN A 61 -6.56 -15.46 -3.31
C GLN A 61 -5.66 -14.23 -3.20
N ALA A 62 -4.86 -14.11 -2.13
CA ALA A 62 -3.91 -13.01 -1.97
C ALA A 62 -2.87 -12.99 -3.09
N CYS A 63 -2.34 -14.15 -3.49
CA CYS A 63 -1.44 -14.26 -4.63
C CYS A 63 -2.11 -13.84 -5.95
N LEU A 64 -3.38 -14.21 -6.17
CA LEU A 64 -4.11 -13.79 -7.38
C LEU A 64 -4.32 -12.28 -7.42
N VAL A 65 -4.69 -11.67 -6.28
CA VAL A 65 -4.86 -10.21 -6.16
C VAL A 65 -3.53 -9.51 -6.43
N LEU A 66 -2.46 -9.94 -5.77
CA LEU A 66 -1.12 -9.36 -5.97
C LEU A 66 -0.69 -9.47 -7.43
N ARG A 67 -0.85 -10.65 -8.05
CA ARG A 67 -0.52 -10.85 -9.46
C ARG A 67 -1.34 -9.94 -10.38
N HIS A 68 -2.64 -9.82 -10.11
CA HIS A 68 -3.53 -8.97 -10.87
C HIS A 68 -3.10 -7.49 -10.82
N ILE A 69 -2.91 -6.94 -9.62
CA ILE A 69 -2.50 -5.53 -9.47
C ILE A 69 -1.07 -5.31 -9.94
N TRP A 70 -0.19 -6.31 -9.86
CA TRP A 70 1.20 -6.20 -10.34
C TRP A 70 1.25 -5.99 -11.85
N HIS A 71 0.55 -6.82 -12.64
CA HIS A 71 0.58 -6.74 -14.12
C HIS A 71 -0.31 -5.65 -14.73
N ARG A 72 -1.21 -5.04 -13.96
CA ARG A 72 -2.08 -3.97 -14.47
C ARG A 72 -1.32 -2.75 -15.03
N GLY A 73 -0.09 -2.50 -14.55
CA GLY A 73 0.78 -1.43 -15.06
C GLY A 73 1.37 -1.72 -16.44
N GLU A 74 1.58 -2.99 -16.80
CA GLU A 74 2.12 -3.39 -18.11
C GLU A 74 1.03 -3.37 -19.20
N ALA A 75 -0.23 -3.58 -18.81
CA ALA A 75 -1.35 -3.72 -19.73
C ALA A 75 -1.88 -2.39 -20.31
N SER A 76 -1.44 -1.22 -19.83
CA SER A 76 -1.90 0.06 -20.41
C SER A 76 -1.26 0.39 -21.75
N ASP A 77 -0.13 -0.25 -22.09
CA ASP A 77 0.58 0.00 -23.36
C ASP A 77 0.31 -1.06 -24.45
N THR A 78 -0.40 -2.15 -24.14
CA THR A 78 -0.80 -3.14 -25.14
C THR A 78 -2.27 -3.52 -24.98
N ARG A 79 -3.15 -2.77 -25.65
CA ARG A 79 -4.46 -3.29 -26.03
C ARG A 79 -4.25 -4.49 -26.96
N ARG A 80 -4.43 -5.71 -26.44
CA ARG A 80 -5.16 -6.86 -27.03
C ARG A 80 -4.61 -8.19 -26.52
N GLU A 81 -5.55 -9.10 -26.26
CA GLU A 81 -5.37 -10.55 -26.29
C GLU A 81 -4.61 -11.20 -25.13
N SER A 82 -5.32 -11.42 -24.03
CA SER A 82 -5.45 -12.77 -23.45
C SER A 82 -6.53 -12.80 -22.36
N HIS A 83 -7.77 -13.01 -22.79
CA HIS A 83 -8.78 -13.67 -21.94
C HIS A 83 -8.32 -15.12 -21.72
N SER A 84 -7.31 -15.31 -20.86
CA SER A 84 -6.81 -16.63 -20.44
C SER A 84 -7.32 -16.89 -19.03
N GLU A 85 -8.37 -17.73 -18.96
CA GLU A 85 -8.69 -18.69 -17.87
C GLU A 85 -8.75 -18.20 -16.42
N PHE A 86 -8.69 -16.90 -16.13
CA PHE A 86 -8.67 -16.40 -14.75
C PHE A 86 -10.05 -15.99 -14.21
N SER A 87 -11.10 -16.10 -15.02
CA SER A 87 -12.44 -15.55 -14.74
C SER A 87 -13.36 -16.43 -13.88
N SER A 88 -12.91 -17.52 -13.25
CA SER A 88 -13.86 -18.47 -12.64
C SER A 88 -13.80 -18.68 -11.12
N SER A 89 -12.82 -18.20 -10.35
CA SER A 89 -12.79 -18.53 -8.90
C SER A 89 -12.56 -17.38 -7.93
N VAL A 90 -12.19 -16.18 -8.39
CA VAL A 90 -12.15 -14.99 -7.54
C VAL A 90 -12.62 -13.79 -8.35
N LEU A 91 -13.86 -13.35 -8.11
CA LEU A 91 -14.27 -11.99 -8.46
C LEU A 91 -13.44 -11.05 -7.58
N ILE A 92 -12.27 -10.64 -8.08
CA ILE A 92 -11.51 -9.56 -7.47
C ILE A 92 -12.38 -8.31 -7.65
N SER A 93 -12.89 -7.76 -6.55
CA SER A 93 -13.67 -6.54 -6.62
C SER A 93 -12.75 -5.36 -6.86
N ALA A 94 -13.19 -4.36 -7.64
CA ALA A 94 -12.45 -3.11 -7.81
C ALA A 94 -12.10 -2.45 -6.46
N LYS A 95 -12.91 -2.72 -5.43
CA LYS A 95 -12.66 -2.30 -4.05
C LYS A 95 -11.44 -2.98 -3.43
N LEU A 96 -11.30 -4.30 -3.61
CA LEU A 96 -10.14 -5.06 -3.13
C LEU A 96 -8.86 -4.63 -3.84
N GLU A 97 -8.93 -4.34 -5.14
CA GLU A 97 -7.81 -3.79 -5.92
C GLU A 97 -7.35 -2.44 -5.36
N HIS A 98 -8.27 -1.50 -5.15
CA HIS A 98 -7.94 -0.19 -4.60
C HIS A 98 -7.32 -0.29 -3.21
N ILE A 99 -7.79 -1.22 -2.37
CA ILE A 99 -7.21 -1.42 -1.03
C ILE A 99 -5.81 -2.00 -1.13
N ALA A 100 -5.60 -3.00 -1.99
CA ALA A 100 -4.29 -3.61 -2.17
C ALA A 100 -3.27 -2.59 -2.73
N GLU A 101 -3.65 -1.82 -3.76
CA GLU A 101 -2.81 -0.75 -4.31
C GLU A 101 -2.51 0.33 -3.25
N ALA A 102 -3.51 0.81 -2.52
CA ALA A 102 -3.32 1.83 -1.49
C ALA A 102 -2.40 1.34 -0.34
N SER A 103 -2.46 0.05 0.02
CA SER A 103 -1.59 -0.56 1.03
C SER A 103 -0.13 -0.54 0.59
N ILE A 104 0.12 -0.85 -0.70
CA ILE A 104 1.45 -0.79 -1.29
C ILE A 104 1.99 0.64 -1.30
N ILE A 105 1.19 1.60 -1.77
CA ILE A 105 1.59 3.01 -1.82
C ILE A 105 1.89 3.56 -0.42
N SER A 106 1.05 3.24 0.57
CA SER A 106 1.25 3.68 1.96
C SER A 106 2.55 3.12 2.54
N THR A 107 2.84 1.84 2.28
CA THR A 107 4.06 1.19 2.75
C THR A 107 5.30 1.75 2.07
N LEU A 108 5.27 1.92 0.74
CA LEU A 108 6.38 2.52 -0.01
C LEU A 108 6.66 3.96 0.41
N SER A 109 5.62 4.75 0.70
CA SER A 109 5.76 6.13 1.19
C SER A 109 6.55 6.16 2.49
N ALA A 110 6.27 5.26 3.44
CA ALA A 110 7.03 5.15 4.68
C ALA A 110 8.48 4.74 4.43
N VAL A 111 8.73 3.82 3.49
CA VAL A 111 10.10 3.44 3.08
C VAL A 111 10.86 4.64 2.51
N TYR A 112 10.23 5.47 1.67
CA TYR A 112 10.87 6.68 1.13
C TYR A 112 11.23 7.70 2.19
N LEU A 113 10.36 7.90 3.19
CA LEU A 113 10.64 8.75 4.35
C LEU A 113 11.81 8.19 5.17
N LEU A 114 11.83 6.86 5.41
CA LEU A 114 12.89 6.19 6.16
C LEU A 114 14.26 6.25 5.48
N GLN A 115 14.28 6.17 4.15
CA GLN A 115 15.51 6.29 3.37
C GLN A 115 16.04 7.73 3.29
N ASP A 116 15.33 8.70 3.89
CA ASP A 116 15.65 10.13 3.86
C ASP A 116 15.71 10.72 2.45
N LYS A 117 15.09 10.03 1.48
CA LYS A 117 15.01 10.50 0.10
C LYS A 117 14.07 11.70 -0.04
N CYS A 118 13.20 11.91 0.95
CA CYS A 118 12.29 13.04 1.02
C CYS A 118 11.90 13.30 2.48
N GLN A 119 11.67 14.56 2.81
CA GLN A 119 11.21 14.99 4.14
C GLN A 119 9.70 15.33 4.16
N SER A 120 9.07 15.39 2.99
CA SER A 120 7.63 15.67 2.86
C SER A 120 6.87 14.38 2.57
N VAL A 121 5.77 14.16 3.30
CA VAL A 121 4.86 13.03 3.08
C VAL A 121 4.25 13.06 1.68
N SER A 122 3.86 14.23 1.18
CA SER A 122 3.30 14.34 -0.18
C SER A 122 4.31 13.98 -1.26
N HIS A 123 5.58 14.31 -1.04
CA HIS A 123 6.66 13.94 -1.96
C HIS A 123 6.93 12.43 -1.88
N ALA A 124 6.95 11.85 -0.68
CA ALA A 124 7.11 10.41 -0.48
C ALA A 124 6.03 9.61 -1.20
N GLN A 125 4.77 10.07 -1.10
CA GLN A 125 3.64 9.45 -1.78
C GLN A 125 3.76 9.55 -3.30
N SER A 126 4.12 10.72 -3.83
CA SER A 126 4.34 10.89 -5.27
C SER A 126 5.42 9.94 -5.80
N LEU A 127 6.54 9.80 -5.07
CA LEU A 127 7.60 8.85 -5.41
C LEU A 127 7.13 7.41 -5.33
N ALA A 128 6.32 7.05 -4.32
CA ALA A 128 5.73 5.73 -4.18
C ALA A 128 4.79 5.38 -5.34
N GLU A 129 3.91 6.31 -5.73
CA GLU A 129 3.03 6.14 -6.88
C GLU A 129 3.81 5.99 -8.19
N GLN A 130 4.83 6.83 -8.39
CA GLN A 130 5.67 6.76 -9.57
C GLN A 130 6.45 5.43 -9.63
N ALA A 131 7.06 5.03 -8.52
CA ALA A 131 7.80 3.77 -8.43
C ALA A 131 6.89 2.56 -8.64
N TRP A 132 5.68 2.59 -8.09
CA TRP A 132 4.69 1.56 -8.36
C TRP A 132 4.36 1.54 -9.85
N ARG A 133 3.99 2.67 -10.48
CA ARG A 133 3.63 2.71 -11.91
C ARG A 133 4.74 2.26 -12.85
N MET A 134 6.00 2.52 -12.52
CA MET A 134 7.18 2.18 -13.33
C MET A 134 7.83 0.82 -12.99
N ARG A 135 7.20 0.04 -12.10
CA ARG A 135 7.72 -1.26 -11.64
C ARG A 135 7.97 -2.25 -12.76
#